data_AF-A0AAV9LTE6-F1
#
_entry.id   AF-A0AAV9LTE6-F1
#
_cell.length_a   1.000
_cell.length_b   1.000
_cell.length_c   1.000
_cell.angle_alpha   90.00
_cell.angle_beta   90.00
_cell.angle_gamma   90.00
#
_symmetry.space_group_name_H-M   'P 1'
#
loop_
_entity.id
_entity.type
_entity.pdbx_description
1 polymer ?
#
loop_
_entity_poly.entity_id
_entity_poly.type
_entity_poly.pdbx_seq_one_letter_code
_entity_poly.pdbx_strand_id
1 'polypeptide(L)'
;MSCPHLSGVAALLKSTHPTWSPSAIKSAIMTTANTLNLANVPILDERLLPADIFAIGAGHVNPSRANDPGLIYDTPVKDYLPYLCGLNYTNQQVGSIVKHKVDCNKLKHIPEAQLNYPSFSIKFGESSQTYTRTVTSVREAKSSYTV
;
A
#
# COMPACT_ATOMS: atom_id res chain seq x y z
N MET A 1 14.21 -8.32 12.97
CA MET A 1 13.45 -9.58 13.00
C MET A 1 11.99 -9.46 12.53
N SER A 2 11.47 -8.28 12.18
CA SER A 2 10.05 -8.11 11.78
C SER A 2 9.73 -8.51 10.33
N CYS A 3 10.67 -8.36 9.39
CA CYS A 3 10.49 -8.74 7.99
C CYS A 3 10.03 -10.21 7.80
N PRO A 4 10.69 -11.24 8.37
CA PRO A 4 10.26 -12.62 8.19
C PRO A 4 8.87 -12.91 8.77
N HIS A 5 8.44 -12.20 9.82
CA HIS A 5 7.07 -12.32 10.34
C HIS A 5 6.05 -11.84 9.29
N LEU A 6 6.27 -10.68 8.70
CA LEU A 6 5.41 -10.14 7.64
C LEU A 6 5.43 -11.01 6.38
N SER A 7 6.58 -11.60 6.04
CA SER A 7 6.66 -12.59 4.96
C SER A 7 5.82 -13.84 5.24
N GLY A 8 5.84 -14.35 6.47
CA GLY A 8 5.00 -15.48 6.88
C GLY A 8 3.50 -15.15 6.82
N VAL A 9 3.10 -13.98 7.31
CA VAL A 9 1.71 -13.48 7.20
C VAL A 9 1.30 -13.35 5.73
N ALA A 10 2.14 -12.74 4.89
CA ALA A 10 1.87 -12.60 3.47
C ALA A 10 1.74 -13.95 2.76
N ALA A 11 2.57 -14.94 3.11
CA ALA A 11 2.47 -16.29 2.58
C ALA A 11 1.16 -16.98 2.99
N LEU A 12 0.72 -16.82 4.26
CA LEU A 12 -0.55 -17.34 4.73
C LEU A 12 -1.73 -16.71 3.98
N LEU A 13 -1.72 -15.38 3.83
CA LEU A 13 -2.75 -14.66 3.07
C LEU A 13 -2.77 -15.07 1.60
N LYS A 14 -1.61 -15.32 0.98
CA LYS A 14 -1.53 -15.84 -0.38
C LYS A 14 -2.08 -17.27 -0.48
N SER A 15 -1.91 -18.08 0.56
CA SER A 15 -2.46 -19.42 0.64
C SER A 15 -3.98 -19.41 0.78
N THR A 16 -4.54 -18.50 1.57
CA THR A 16 -6.01 -18.38 1.76
C THR A 16 -6.69 -17.66 0.60
N HIS A 17 -5.99 -16.72 -0.05
CA HIS A 17 -6.46 -15.96 -1.20
C HIS A 17 -5.52 -16.12 -2.41
N PRO A 18 -5.56 -17.27 -3.11
CA PRO A 18 -4.60 -17.57 -4.19
C PRO A 18 -4.60 -16.58 -5.34
N THR A 19 -5.71 -15.87 -5.57
CA THR A 19 -5.87 -14.89 -6.66
C THR A 19 -5.39 -13.50 -6.29
N TRP A 20 -5.15 -13.20 -5.02
CA TRP A 20 -4.70 -11.87 -4.61
C TRP A 20 -3.32 -11.54 -5.18
N SER A 21 -3.20 -10.33 -5.73
CA SER A 21 -1.94 -9.76 -6.15
C SER A 21 -1.05 -9.44 -4.92
N PRO A 22 0.26 -9.20 -5.12
CA PRO A 22 1.11 -8.71 -4.04
C PRO A 22 0.63 -7.39 -3.42
N SER A 23 0.07 -6.48 -4.22
CA SER A 23 -0.53 -5.22 -3.77
C SER A 23 -1.80 -5.43 -2.95
N ALA A 24 -2.66 -6.38 -3.34
CA ALA A 24 -3.84 -6.76 -2.57
C ALA A 24 -3.47 -7.28 -1.17
N ILE A 25 -2.50 -8.19 -1.08
CA ILE A 25 -2.00 -8.71 0.21
C ILE A 25 -1.42 -7.58 1.07
N LYS A 26 -0.59 -6.72 0.47
CA LYS A 26 -0.04 -5.55 1.16
C LYS A 26 -1.14 -4.62 1.66
N SER A 27 -2.15 -4.35 0.84
CA SER A 27 -3.30 -3.54 1.24
C SER A 27 -4.02 -4.16 2.43
N ALA A 28 -4.33 -5.46 2.37
CA ALA A 28 -5.02 -6.15 3.45
C ALA A 28 -4.25 -6.06 4.78
N ILE A 29 -2.93 -6.23 4.74
CA ILE A 29 -2.06 -6.09 5.92
C ILE A 29 -2.09 -4.65 6.46
N MET A 30 -2.01 -3.65 5.58
CA MET A 30 -1.93 -2.23 5.99
C MET A 30 -3.26 -1.71 6.53
N THR A 31 -4.37 -1.91 5.82
CA THR A 31 -5.69 -1.33 6.19
C THR A 31 -6.31 -1.98 7.42
N THR A 32 -5.78 -3.13 7.85
CA THR A 32 -6.25 -3.87 9.03
C THR A 32 -5.26 -3.86 10.19
N ALA A 33 -4.15 -3.13 10.05
CA ALA A 33 -3.17 -2.95 11.11
C ALA A 33 -3.77 -2.19 12.31
N ASN A 34 -3.32 -2.54 13.51
CA ASN A 34 -3.73 -1.87 14.74
C ASN A 34 -2.78 -0.70 15.02
N THR A 35 -3.34 0.48 15.28
CA THR A 35 -2.58 1.67 15.72
C THR A 35 -2.44 1.76 17.24
N LEU A 36 -3.22 0.95 17.97
CA LEU A 36 -3.21 0.87 19.42
C LEU A 36 -2.53 -0.43 19.89
N ASN A 37 -1.92 -0.36 21.07
CA ASN A 37 -1.38 -1.52 21.75
C ASN A 37 -2.48 -2.29 22.52
N LEU A 38 -2.09 -3.34 23.24
CA LEU A 38 -3.02 -4.20 24.01
C LEU A 38 -3.73 -3.47 25.16
N ALA A 39 -3.23 -2.33 25.61
CA ALA A 39 -3.86 -1.49 26.62
C ALA A 39 -4.79 -0.42 26.00
N ASN A 40 -5.08 -0.51 24.69
CA ASN A 40 -5.87 0.47 23.93
C ASN A 40 -5.31 1.90 23.96
N VAL A 41 -4.00 2.04 24.12
CA VAL A 41 -3.29 3.32 23.98
C VAL A 41 -2.42 3.31 22.72
N PRO A 42 -2.02 4.47 22.17
CA PRO A 42 -1.14 4.52 21.01
C PRO A 42 0.12 3.68 21.21
N ILE A 43 0.55 3.01 20.14
CA ILE A 43 1.86 2.34 20.12
C ILE A 43 2.92 3.40 20.40
N LEU A 44 3.93 3.05 21.22
CA LEU A 44 5.03 3.95 21.54
C LEU A 44 6.26 3.63 20.70
N ASP A 45 7.07 4.64 20.42
CA ASP A 45 8.39 4.53 19.80
C ASP A 45 9.47 4.13 20.83
N GLU A 46 10.72 4.06 20.40
CA GLU A 46 11.85 3.71 21.26
C GLU A 46 12.13 4.73 22.37
N ARG A 47 11.55 5.93 22.28
CA ARG A 47 11.67 7.03 23.24
C ARG A 47 10.51 7.07 24.23
N LEU A 48 9.60 6.09 24.14
CA LEU A 48 8.37 6.02 24.93
C LEU A 48 7.38 7.16 24.61
N LEU A 49 7.45 7.72 23.40
CA LEU A 49 6.49 8.69 22.88
C LEU A 49 5.53 8.01 21.92
N PRO A 50 4.30 8.54 21.70
CA PRO A 50 3.40 8.00 20.69
C PRO A 50 4.07 7.91 19.32
N ALA A 51 4.14 6.70 18.76
CA ALA A 51 4.78 6.42 17.49
C ALA A 51 4.01 7.07 16.34
N ASP A 52 4.73 7.78 15.48
CA ASP A 52 4.16 8.41 14.30
C ASP A 52 4.10 7.46 13.09
N ILE A 53 3.54 7.94 11.99
CA ILE A 53 3.42 7.20 10.73
C ILE A 53 4.79 6.80 10.15
N PHE A 54 5.87 7.55 10.44
CA PHE A 54 7.21 7.23 9.95
C PHE A 54 7.87 6.11 10.77
N ALA A 55 7.48 5.95 12.04
CA ALA A 55 7.93 4.89 12.91
C ALA A 55 7.22 3.55 12.63
N ILE A 56 5.88 3.54 12.50
CA ILE A 56 5.08 2.30 12.44
C ILE A 56 4.28 2.12 11.15
N GLY A 57 4.33 3.07 10.21
CA GLY A 57 3.51 3.02 9.00
C GLY A 57 2.02 2.91 9.38
N ALA A 58 1.33 1.93 8.79
CA ALA A 58 -0.09 1.70 9.11
C ALA A 58 -0.34 1.15 10.52
N GLY A 59 0.69 0.65 11.22
CA GLY A 59 0.60 0.11 12.58
C GLY A 59 1.06 -1.33 12.71
N HIS A 60 0.70 -1.97 13.81
CA HIS A 60 1.06 -3.35 14.11
C HIS A 60 0.18 -4.33 13.31
N VAL A 61 0.80 -5.31 12.65
CA VAL A 61 0.09 -6.32 11.85
C VAL A 61 -0.96 -7.07 12.67
N ASN A 62 -2.12 -7.31 12.06
CA ASN A 62 -3.19 -8.15 12.59
C ASN A 62 -3.56 -9.24 11.57
N PRO A 63 -2.92 -10.43 11.62
CA PRO A 63 -3.10 -11.46 10.60
C PRO A 63 -4.55 -11.91 10.44
N SER A 64 -5.28 -12.04 11.55
CA SER A 64 -6.69 -12.47 11.55
C SER A 64 -7.59 -11.47 10.83
N ARG A 65 -7.39 -10.16 11.05
CA ARG A 65 -8.16 -9.12 10.34
C ARG A 65 -7.71 -8.99 8.88
N ALA A 66 -6.41 -9.14 8.60
CA ALA A 66 -5.89 -9.08 7.24
C ALA A 66 -6.41 -10.19 6.33
N ASN A 67 -6.90 -11.30 6.90
CA ASN A 67 -7.53 -12.37 6.12
C ASN A 67 -8.92 -12.00 5.56
N ASP A 68 -9.61 -11.02 6.15
CA ASP A 68 -10.87 -10.49 5.63
C ASP A 68 -10.93 -8.95 5.80
N PRO A 69 -10.21 -8.20 4.95
CA PRO A 69 -10.10 -6.75 5.05
C PRO A 69 -11.36 -6.01 4.58
N GLY A 70 -12.33 -6.70 3.97
CA GLY A 70 -13.51 -6.11 3.33
C GLY A 70 -13.20 -5.41 2.00
N LEU A 71 -12.30 -4.43 2.02
CA LEU A 71 -11.83 -3.67 0.86
C LEU A 71 -10.30 -3.71 0.73
N ILE A 72 -9.81 -3.70 -0.50
CA ILE A 72 -8.39 -3.61 -0.83
C ILE A 72 -8.11 -2.51 -1.85
N TYR A 73 -6.92 -1.91 -1.75
CA TYR A 73 -6.31 -1.02 -2.74
C TYR A 73 -5.40 -1.85 -3.63
N ASP A 74 -5.96 -2.43 -4.70
CA ASP A 74 -5.15 -3.23 -5.62
C ASP A 74 -4.46 -2.35 -6.67
N THR A 75 -3.18 -2.63 -6.94
CA THR A 75 -2.38 -1.97 -7.97
C THR A 75 -1.90 -3.02 -8.97
N PRO A 76 -2.46 -3.05 -10.19
CA PRO A 76 -2.00 -3.94 -11.25
C PRO A 76 -0.51 -3.78 -11.53
N VAL A 77 0.20 -4.88 -11.80
CA VAL A 77 1.65 -4.84 -12.09
C VAL A 77 1.99 -3.90 -13.25
N LYS A 78 1.09 -3.82 -14.25
CA LYS A 78 1.20 -2.93 -15.41
C LYS A 78 1.22 -1.44 -15.06
N ASP A 79 0.76 -1.04 -13.88
CA ASP A 79 0.70 0.37 -13.46
C ASP A 79 2.02 0.85 -12.83
N TYR A 80 2.88 -0.06 -12.36
CA TYR A 80 4.18 0.31 -11.80
C TYR A 80 5.12 0.95 -12.83
N LEU A 81 5.06 0.52 -14.10
CA LEU A 81 5.92 1.09 -15.14
C LEU A 81 5.52 2.53 -15.50
N PRO A 82 4.23 2.83 -15.81
CA PRO A 82 3.69 4.19 -15.88
C PRO A 82 3.98 5.06 -14.65
N TYR A 83 3.97 4.46 -13.46
CA TYR A 83 4.31 5.15 -12.21
C TYR A 83 5.80 5.53 -12.16
N LEU A 84 6.71 4.59 -12.44
CA LEU A 84 8.15 4.89 -12.51
C LEU A 84 8.47 5.98 -13.53
N CYS A 85 7.79 5.98 -14.68
CA CYS A 85 7.91 7.06 -15.67
C CYS A 85 7.36 8.40 -15.15
N GLY A 86 6.24 8.39 -14.41
CA GLY A 86 5.64 9.58 -13.81
C GLY A 86 6.43 10.19 -12.65
N LEU A 87 7.41 9.46 -12.08
CA LEU A 87 8.36 9.98 -11.09
C LEU A 87 9.50 10.83 -11.71
N ASN A 88 9.45 11.12 -13.02
CA ASN A 88 10.49 11.82 -13.77
C ASN A 88 11.85 11.10 -13.82
N TYR A 89 11.86 9.76 -13.73
CA TYR A 89 13.06 8.98 -14.01
C TYR A 89 13.37 8.94 -15.51
N THR A 90 14.66 8.87 -15.86
CA THR A 90 15.09 8.71 -17.25
C THR A 90 14.81 7.30 -17.77
N ASN A 91 14.63 7.14 -19.08
CA ASN A 91 14.47 5.83 -19.72
C ASN A 91 15.57 4.83 -19.32
N GLN A 92 16.80 5.29 -19.10
CA GLN A 92 17.91 4.46 -18.66
C GLN A 92 17.78 4.03 -17.19
N GLN A 93 17.32 4.91 -16.30
CA GLN A 93 17.05 4.58 -14.89
C GLN A 93 15.92 3.56 -14.79
N VAL A 94 14.80 3.81 -15.46
CA VAL A 94 13.66 2.89 -15.50
C VAL A 94 14.09 1.55 -16.11
N GLY A 95 14.81 1.57 -17.23
CA GLY A 95 15.31 0.35 -17.87
C GLY A 95 16.28 -0.47 -17.01
N SER A 96 17.05 0.20 -16.14
CA SER A 96 17.93 -0.47 -15.17
C SER A 96 17.16 -1.15 -14.03
N ILE A 97 15.99 -0.63 -13.67
CA ILE A 97 15.09 -1.20 -12.65
C ILE A 97 14.35 -2.40 -13.23
N VAL A 98 13.68 -2.23 -14.38
CA VAL A 98 12.85 -3.28 -15.00
C VAL A 98 13.65 -4.30 -15.82
N LYS A 99 14.95 -4.08 -15.99
CA LYS A 99 15.89 -4.95 -16.73
C LYS A 99 15.57 -5.14 -18.22
N HIS A 100 14.87 -4.18 -18.83
CA HIS A 100 14.67 -4.12 -20.28
C HIS A 100 14.60 -2.67 -20.77
N LYS A 101 14.72 -2.44 -22.09
CA LYS A 101 14.57 -1.09 -22.66
C LYS A 101 13.13 -0.60 -22.49
N VAL A 102 12.98 0.66 -22.08
CA VAL A 102 11.69 1.34 -21.88
C VAL A 102 11.74 2.69 -22.56
N ASP A 103 10.60 3.09 -23.11
CA ASP A 103 10.38 4.44 -23.64
C ASP A 103 9.20 5.07 -22.91
N CYS A 104 9.50 5.91 -21.90
CA CYS A 104 8.49 6.58 -21.09
C CYS A 104 7.64 7.59 -21.87
N ASN A 105 8.09 8.02 -23.06
CA ASN A 105 7.30 8.93 -23.91
C ASN A 105 6.11 8.23 -24.56
N LYS A 106 6.13 6.90 -24.66
CA LYS A 106 5.05 6.09 -25.25
C LYS A 106 4.06 5.57 -24.22
N LEU A 107 4.34 5.79 -22.94
CA LEU A 107 3.54 5.29 -21.83
C LEU A 107 2.73 6.41 -21.20
N LYS A 108 1.64 6.05 -20.53
CA LYS A 108 0.95 6.97 -19.62
C LYS A 108 1.86 7.27 -18.43
N HIS A 109 1.71 8.45 -17.85
CA HIS A 109 2.42 8.86 -16.65
C HIS A 109 1.44 8.81 -15.48
N ILE A 110 1.77 8.05 -14.44
CA ILE A 110 1.01 8.07 -13.18
C ILE A 110 1.82 8.94 -12.21
N PRO A 111 1.31 10.12 -11.81
CA PRO A 111 1.99 10.99 -10.85
C PRO A 111 2.21 10.29 -9.50
N GLU A 112 3.16 10.78 -8.70
CA GLU A 112 3.53 10.19 -7.42
C GLU A 112 2.32 10.01 -6.48
N ALA A 113 1.41 10.97 -6.52
CA ALA A 113 0.20 11.03 -5.69
C ALA A 113 -0.89 10.04 -6.11
N GLN A 114 -0.88 9.58 -7.38
CA GLN A 114 -2.01 8.87 -7.99
C GLN A 114 -1.84 7.36 -8.09
N LEU A 115 -0.72 6.80 -7.60
CA LEU A 115 -0.64 5.35 -7.43
C LEU A 115 -1.73 4.88 -6.47
N ASN A 116 -2.42 3.78 -6.79
CA ASN A 116 -3.51 3.25 -5.98
C ASN A 116 -3.00 2.54 -4.71
N TYR A 117 -2.46 3.33 -3.80
CA TYR A 117 -1.71 2.87 -2.64
C TYR A 117 -2.54 3.06 -1.35
N PRO A 118 -2.49 2.11 -0.38
CA PRO A 118 -3.28 2.14 0.86
C PRO A 118 -2.74 3.13 1.90
N SER A 119 -2.20 4.26 1.45
CA SER A 119 -1.83 5.40 2.29
C SER A 119 -1.76 6.68 1.44
N PHE A 120 -1.70 7.80 2.14
CA PHE A 120 -1.54 9.13 1.56
C PHE A 120 -0.28 9.77 2.13
N SER A 121 0.53 10.37 1.26
CA SER A 121 1.67 11.20 1.63
C SER A 121 1.55 12.50 0.86
N ILE A 122 1.36 13.60 1.58
CA ILE A 122 1.06 14.91 1.01
C ILE A 122 2.22 15.84 1.34
N LYS A 123 2.81 16.45 0.31
CA LYS A 123 3.72 17.59 0.51
C LYS A 123 2.90 18.86 0.57
N PHE A 124 2.97 19.58 1.67
CA PHE A 124 2.27 20.86 1.79
C PHE A 124 2.83 21.88 0.81
N GLY A 125 1.94 22.65 0.20
CA GLY A 125 2.24 23.70 -0.76
C GLY A 125 1.06 24.67 -0.85
N GLU A 126 1.16 25.68 -1.71
CA GLU A 126 0.15 26.75 -1.81
C GLU A 126 -1.13 26.31 -2.54
N SER A 127 -1.08 25.21 -3.31
CA SER A 127 -2.20 24.70 -4.09
C SER A 127 -2.88 23.49 -3.44
N SER A 128 -4.21 23.42 -3.64
CA SER A 128 -5.00 22.23 -3.30
C SER A 128 -4.58 21.03 -4.13
N GLN A 129 -4.54 19.84 -3.51
CA GLN A 129 -4.18 18.58 -4.15
C GLN A 129 -5.31 17.57 -4.02
N THR A 130 -5.60 16.83 -5.09
CA THR A 130 -6.62 15.78 -5.10
C THR A 130 -5.97 14.42 -5.32
N TYR A 131 -6.28 13.46 -4.46
CA TYR A 131 -5.76 12.09 -4.52
C TYR A 131 -6.88 11.14 -4.88
N THR A 132 -6.73 10.40 -5.98
CA THR A 132 -7.72 9.41 -6.41
C THR A 132 -7.28 8.02 -5.95
N ARG A 133 -8.23 7.23 -5.44
CA ARG A 133 -8.03 5.83 -5.10
C ARG A 133 -9.18 4.98 -5.62
N THR A 134 -8.88 3.73 -5.92
CA THR A 134 -9.86 2.72 -6.29
C THR A 134 -9.79 1.60 -5.26
N VAL A 135 -10.92 1.33 -4.63
CA VAL A 135 -11.06 0.21 -3.70
C VAL A 135 -11.83 -0.91 -4.36
N THR A 136 -11.42 -2.15 -4.12
CA THR A 136 -12.09 -3.35 -4.62
C THR A 136 -12.62 -4.14 -3.44
N SER A 137 -13.90 -4.54 -3.51
CA SER A 137 -14.48 -5.45 -2.53
C SER A 137 -13.88 -6.84 -2.68
N VAL A 138 -13.47 -7.45 -1.57
CA VAL A 138 -13.04 -8.85 -1.52
C VAL A 138 -14.14 -9.79 -1.02
N ARG A 139 -15.31 -9.24 -0.67
CA ARG A 139 -16.48 -10.00 -0.23
C ARG A 139 -17.48 -10.16 -1.38
N GLU A 140 -18.10 -11.34 -1.46
CA GLU A 140 -19.18 -11.63 -2.41
C GLU A 140 -20.49 -10.90 -2.05
N ALA A 141 -20.73 -10.72 -0.75
CA ALA A 141 -21.90 -10.01 -0.26
C ALA A 141 -21.81 -8.52 -0.59
N LYS A 142 -22.92 -7.94 -1.07
CA LYS A 142 -23.04 -6.49 -1.26
C LYS A 142 -22.98 -5.77 0.09
N SER A 143 -22.17 -4.73 0.16
CA SER A 143 -22.00 -3.90 1.36
C SER A 143 -21.87 -2.42 0.98
N SER A 144 -22.31 -1.54 1.87
CA SER A 144 -22.10 -0.09 1.78
C SER A 144 -21.15 0.34 2.89
N TYR A 145 -20.23 1.26 2.57
CA TYR A 145 -19.27 1.81 3.52
C TYR A 145 -19.46 3.33 3.59
N THR A 146 -19.25 3.89 4.78
CA THR A 146 -19.25 5.33 5.02
C THR A 146 -17.84 5.76 5.39
N VAL A 147 -17.37 6.86 4.80
CA VAL A 147 -16.08 7.47 5.10
C VAL A 147 -16.25 8.49 6.22
#